data_AF-A0A7C6RYL3-F1
#
_entry.id   AF-A0A7C6RYL3-F1
#
_cell.length_a   1.000
_cell.length_b   1.000
_cell.length_c   1.000
_cell.angle_alpha   90.00
_cell.angle_beta   90.00
_cell.angle_gamma   90.00
#
_symmetry.space_group_name_H-M   'P 1'
#
loop_
_entity.id
_entity.type
_entity.pdbx_description
1 polymer ?
#
loop_
_entity_poly.entity_id
_entity_poly.type
_entity_poly.pdbx_seq_one_letter_code
_entity_poly.pdbx_strand_id
1 'polypeptide(L)'
;MRVSSAVALRVTLLASFEALLARLDAFCAAVRQDTTLPAWVSRTESELIDGLDMRFKAIQLYRALWYEDSQDGRETLTCPGIIGAGSDTLAAARACNTAKDDFKGAVLALKTLGRLEANAAMADLHRRQESVAVAMRRMGAARLNLKQAYRHIPLLEQRPLKIGFTWSKQGRVIQRTSVAAARRLLEQRVETPQIQLELQRLAQIRDDEMLARVRGVCPHLRANIVFAAPVGAGVQRRLMQAPLPILVPLQRGERLPEFVPVAPEPPANPRLRRADVRIEDDPFLPSVRVHRYRAPYRFG
;
A
#
# COMPACT_ATOMS: atom_id res chain seq x y z
N MET A 1 -19.49 -3.72 31.64
CA MET A 1 -18.10 -3.77 31.12
C MET A 1 -17.95 -3.48 29.62
N ARG A 2 -18.83 -3.94 28.72
CA ARG A 2 -18.61 -3.83 27.24
C ARG A 2 -18.74 -2.42 26.65
N VAL A 3 -19.68 -1.58 27.14
CA VAL A 3 -19.85 -0.18 26.67
C VAL A 3 -18.62 0.69 26.99
N SER A 4 -17.96 0.45 28.12
CA SER A 4 -16.74 1.16 28.55
C SER A 4 -15.56 0.88 27.61
N SER A 5 -15.43 -0.35 27.10
CA SER A 5 -14.38 -0.73 26.14
C SER A 5 -14.53 -0.04 24.78
N ALA A 6 -15.75 0.13 24.27
CA ALA A 6 -15.99 0.80 23.00
C ALA A 6 -15.67 2.31 23.06
N VAL A 7 -16.00 2.96 24.18
CA VAL A 7 -15.67 4.37 24.40
C VAL A 7 -14.16 4.56 24.50
N ALA A 8 -13.45 3.70 25.26
CA ALA A 8 -12.00 3.76 25.37
C ALA A 8 -11.29 3.64 24.01
N LEU A 9 -11.71 2.68 23.17
CA LEU A 9 -11.12 2.51 21.83
C LEU A 9 -11.35 3.74 20.92
N ARG A 10 -12.48 4.44 21.05
CA ARG A 10 -12.74 5.67 20.31
C ARG A 10 -11.86 6.82 20.77
N VAL A 11 -11.66 6.95 22.08
CA VAL A 11 -10.73 7.95 22.65
C VAL A 11 -9.30 7.66 22.17
N THR A 12 -8.85 6.41 22.20
CA THR A 12 -7.54 6.01 21.66
C THR A 12 -7.42 6.31 20.17
N LEU A 13 -8.46 6.05 19.38
CA LEU A 13 -8.48 6.36 17.96
C LEU A 13 -8.35 7.86 17.68
N LEU A 14 -9.07 8.70 18.43
CA LEU A 14 -8.96 10.15 18.32
C LEU A 14 -7.56 10.64 18.69
N ALA A 15 -7.06 10.25 19.87
CA ALA A 15 -5.75 10.66 20.35
C ALA A 15 -4.61 10.21 19.41
N SER A 16 -4.67 8.98 18.89
CA SER A 16 -3.68 8.49 17.92
C SER A 16 -3.75 9.21 16.57
N PHE A 17 -4.94 9.66 16.15
CA PHE A 17 -5.09 10.45 14.93
C PHE A 17 -4.53 11.87 15.09
N GLU A 18 -4.82 12.54 16.21
CA GLU A 18 -4.26 13.86 16.53
C GLU A 18 -2.72 13.79 16.64
N ALA A 19 -2.21 12.77 17.33
CA ALA A 19 -0.77 12.53 17.42
C ALA A 19 -0.13 12.28 16.05
N LEU A 20 -0.79 11.52 15.16
CA LEU A 20 -0.34 11.31 13.80
C LEU A 20 -0.23 12.64 13.03
N LEU A 21 -1.25 13.50 13.09
CA LEU A 21 -1.23 14.79 12.41
C LEU A 21 -0.11 15.68 12.94
N ALA A 22 0.03 15.79 14.27
CA ALA A 22 1.09 16.59 14.89
C ALA A 22 2.50 16.09 14.51
N ARG A 23 2.73 14.77 14.53
CA ARG A 23 4.03 14.18 14.14
C ARG A 23 4.31 14.34 12.65
N LEU A 24 3.28 14.28 11.80
CA LEU A 24 3.41 14.52 10.37
C LEU A 24 3.76 15.98 10.08
N ASP A 25 3.14 16.93 10.78
CA ASP A 25 3.46 18.35 10.64
C ASP A 25 4.89 18.66 11.11
N ALA A 26 5.30 18.12 12.27
CA ALA A 26 6.67 18.25 12.77
C ALA A 26 7.70 17.67 11.79
N PHE A 27 7.44 16.48 11.25
CA PHE A 27 8.28 15.87 10.22
C PHE A 27 8.37 16.74 8.96
N CYS A 28 7.25 17.23 8.44
CA CYS A 28 7.24 18.07 7.24
C CYS A 28 7.96 19.41 7.47
N ALA A 29 7.87 19.97 8.68
CA ALA A 29 8.63 21.16 9.07
C ALA A 29 10.14 20.88 9.07
N ALA A 30 10.59 19.75 9.63
CA ALA A 30 11.99 19.34 9.61
C ALA A 30 12.51 19.14 8.17
N VAL A 31 11.75 18.44 7.32
CA VAL A 31 12.09 18.29 5.88
C VAL A 31 12.25 19.64 5.20
N ARG A 32 11.40 20.63 5.53
CA ARG A 32 11.47 21.99 4.96
C ARG A 32 12.72 22.75 5.43
N GLN A 33 13.18 22.52 6.66
CA GLN A 33 14.35 23.19 7.24
C GLN A 33 15.68 22.71 6.64
N ASP A 34 15.74 21.48 6.13
CA ASP A 34 16.91 20.89 5.45
C ASP A 34 17.18 21.50 4.05
N THR A 35 17.08 22.82 3.89
CA THR A 35 17.21 23.54 2.61
C THR A 35 18.59 23.39 1.97
N THR A 36 19.63 23.18 2.78
CA THR A 36 21.02 23.01 2.30
C THR A 36 21.35 21.60 1.87
N LEU A 37 20.48 20.62 2.17
CA LEU A 37 20.66 19.23 1.75
C LEU A 37 19.99 19.01 0.39
N PRO A 38 20.62 18.27 -0.53
CA PRO A 38 20.07 18.09 -1.86
C PRO A 38 18.83 17.20 -1.83
N ALA A 39 17.93 17.42 -2.80
CA ALA A 39 16.74 16.62 -3.01
C ALA A 39 16.60 16.31 -4.50
N TRP A 40 16.10 15.13 -4.80
CA TRP A 40 15.64 14.75 -6.12
C TRP A 40 14.26 14.11 -6.01
N VAL A 41 13.26 14.63 -6.72
CA VAL A 41 11.94 14.00 -6.81
C VAL A 41 11.54 14.02 -8.27
N SER A 42 11.02 12.89 -8.76
CA SER A 42 10.56 12.81 -10.14
C SER A 42 9.41 13.78 -10.36
N ARG A 43 9.44 14.48 -11.49
CA ARG A 43 8.44 15.47 -11.88
C ARG A 43 7.80 15.07 -13.21
N THR A 44 6.53 15.40 -13.38
CA THR A 44 5.83 15.35 -14.66
C THR A 44 6.33 16.49 -15.55
N GLU A 45 5.97 16.47 -16.82
CA GLU A 45 6.32 17.54 -17.75
C GLU A 45 5.76 18.90 -17.32
N SER A 46 4.50 18.94 -16.87
CA SER A 46 3.89 20.16 -16.31
C SER A 46 4.67 20.67 -15.11
N GLU A 47 5.01 19.81 -14.14
CA GLU A 47 5.75 20.23 -12.94
C GLU A 47 7.18 20.70 -13.25
N LEU A 48 7.78 20.22 -14.34
CA LEU A 48 9.06 20.72 -14.83
C LEU A 48 8.92 22.12 -15.42
N ILE A 49 7.88 22.36 -16.22
CA ILE A 49 7.55 23.67 -16.80
C ILE A 49 7.26 24.69 -15.68
N ASP A 50 6.51 24.28 -14.66
CA ASP A 50 6.14 25.12 -13.52
C ASP A 50 7.30 25.36 -12.54
N GLY A 51 8.46 24.74 -12.78
CA GLY A 51 9.63 24.87 -11.92
C GLY A 51 9.41 24.35 -10.49
N LEU A 52 8.53 23.35 -10.32
CA LEU A 52 8.12 22.88 -9.00
C LEU A 52 9.32 22.45 -8.16
N ASP A 53 9.43 23.00 -6.95
CA ASP A 53 10.45 22.63 -5.98
C ASP A 53 10.29 21.17 -5.55
N MET A 54 11.37 20.40 -5.63
CA MET A 54 11.35 18.96 -5.38
C MET A 54 11.08 18.64 -3.91
N ARG A 55 11.58 19.46 -3.00
CA ARG A 55 11.38 19.27 -1.55
C ARG A 55 9.95 19.60 -1.16
N PHE A 56 9.37 20.65 -1.73
CA PHE A 56 7.97 20.99 -1.61
C PHE A 56 7.06 19.86 -2.13
N LYS A 57 7.36 19.32 -3.32
CA LYS A 57 6.64 18.15 -3.85
C LYS A 57 6.71 16.95 -2.90
N ALA A 58 7.87 16.65 -2.33
CA ALA A 58 8.02 15.58 -1.34
C ALA A 58 7.12 15.80 -0.12
N ILE A 59 7.09 17.02 0.41
CA ILE A 59 6.22 17.40 1.54
C ILE A 59 4.75 17.18 1.19
N GLN A 60 4.29 17.56 -0.01
CA GLN A 60 2.92 17.29 -0.46
C GLN A 60 2.61 15.80 -0.46
N LEU A 61 3.52 14.97 -0.99
CA LEU A 61 3.36 13.51 -1.02
C LEU A 61 3.31 12.90 0.39
N TYR A 62 4.13 13.37 1.32
CA TYR A 62 4.08 12.91 2.71
C TYR A 62 2.78 13.30 3.42
N ARG A 63 2.26 14.51 3.13
CA ARG A 63 1.02 15.06 3.70
C ARG A 63 -0.26 14.52 3.08
N ALA A 64 -0.17 13.85 1.94
CA ALA A 64 -1.33 13.34 1.24
C ALA A 64 -1.96 12.16 2.00
N LEU A 65 -2.83 12.48 2.96
CA LEU A 65 -3.61 11.49 3.73
C LEU A 65 -5.02 11.31 3.18
N TRP A 66 -5.57 12.31 2.50
CA TRP A 66 -6.95 12.34 2.03
C TRP A 66 -7.06 11.90 0.56
N TYR A 67 -8.26 11.46 0.16
CA TYR A 67 -8.59 11.31 -1.26
C TYR A 67 -8.76 12.69 -1.90
N GLU A 68 -8.12 12.93 -3.05
CA GLU A 68 -8.39 14.11 -3.88
C GLU A 68 -9.72 13.95 -4.62
N ASP A 69 -10.40 15.06 -4.92
CA ASP A 69 -11.76 15.10 -5.50
C ASP A 69 -11.90 14.44 -6.89
N SER A 70 -10.78 14.15 -7.55
CA SER A 70 -10.71 13.60 -8.92
C SER A 70 -10.05 12.22 -9.04
N GLN A 71 -9.67 11.57 -7.94
CA GLN A 71 -8.99 10.27 -7.97
C GLN A 71 -9.96 9.10 -7.81
N ASP A 72 -9.68 7.96 -8.46
CA ASP A 72 -10.28 6.68 -8.06
C ASP A 72 -9.95 6.46 -6.59
N GLY A 73 -10.97 6.31 -5.74
CA GLY A 73 -10.87 6.10 -4.28
C GLY A 73 -10.11 4.83 -3.86
N ARG A 74 -9.39 4.18 -4.77
CA ARG A 74 -8.55 3.00 -4.56
C ARG A 74 -7.07 3.27 -4.75
N GLU A 75 -6.70 4.41 -5.34
CA GLU A 75 -5.32 4.75 -5.65
C GLU A 75 -4.56 5.30 -4.44
N THR A 76 -3.24 5.20 -4.50
CA THR A 76 -2.31 5.63 -3.47
C THR A 76 -1.21 6.38 -4.18
N LEU A 77 -1.08 7.68 -3.88
CA LEU A 77 -0.08 8.52 -4.52
C LEU A 77 1.31 7.88 -4.34
N THR A 78 2.03 7.76 -5.45
CA THR A 78 3.35 7.16 -5.49
C THR A 78 4.27 8.03 -6.32
N CYS A 79 5.47 8.30 -5.83
CA CYS A 79 6.45 9.09 -6.58
C CYS A 79 7.88 8.72 -6.18
N PRO A 80 8.78 8.44 -7.14
CA PRO A 80 10.19 8.20 -6.86
C PRO A 80 10.88 9.50 -6.46
N GLY A 81 11.75 9.38 -5.45
CA GLY A 81 12.54 10.51 -5.00
C GLY A 81 13.54 10.11 -3.91
N ILE A 82 14.51 10.98 -3.68
CA ILE A 82 15.56 10.91 -2.68
C ILE A 82 15.63 12.28 -2.02
N ILE A 83 15.47 12.34 -0.71
CA ILE A 83 15.57 13.58 0.07
C ILE A 83 16.75 13.44 1.02
N GLY A 84 17.74 14.31 0.87
CA GLY A 84 18.77 14.50 1.88
C GLY A 84 18.14 14.99 3.18
N ALA A 85 18.42 14.27 4.26
CA ALA A 85 17.83 14.50 5.58
C ALA A 85 18.91 14.52 6.66
N GLY A 86 18.84 15.51 7.55
CA GLY A 86 19.64 15.55 8.76
C GLY A 86 19.15 14.57 9.82
N SER A 87 19.90 14.47 10.93
CA SER A 87 19.55 13.61 12.07
C SER A 87 18.16 13.91 12.63
N ASP A 88 17.80 15.18 12.73
CA ASP A 88 16.56 15.65 13.33
C ASP A 88 15.37 15.31 12.43
N THR A 89 15.52 15.48 11.12
CA THR A 89 14.53 15.07 10.11
C THR A 89 14.30 13.56 10.13
N LEU A 90 15.38 12.76 10.25
CA LEU A 90 15.26 11.30 10.36
C LEU A 90 14.59 10.86 11.67
N ALA A 91 14.89 11.54 12.79
CA ALA A 91 14.22 11.29 14.07
C ALA A 91 12.72 11.64 13.98
N ALA A 92 12.37 12.79 13.39
CA ALA A 92 10.98 13.20 13.19
C ALA A 92 10.23 12.21 12.27
N ALA A 93 10.88 11.70 11.22
CA ALA A 93 10.31 10.67 10.35
C ALA A 93 10.03 9.36 11.09
N ARG A 94 10.95 8.89 11.95
CA ARG A 94 10.74 7.70 12.79
C ARG A 94 9.60 7.89 13.78
N ALA A 95 9.51 9.06 14.41
CA ALA A 95 8.40 9.39 15.31
C ALA A 95 7.06 9.43 14.55
N CYS A 96 7.03 9.96 13.32
CA CYS A 96 5.85 9.92 12.46
C CYS A 96 5.46 8.49 12.09
N ASN A 97 6.42 7.64 11.71
CA ASN A 97 6.14 6.22 11.41
C ASN A 97 5.58 5.47 12.63
N THR A 98 6.08 5.76 13.83
CA THR A 98 5.54 5.20 15.07
C THR A 98 4.08 5.62 15.28
N ALA A 99 3.77 6.92 15.13
CA ALA A 99 2.40 7.41 15.24
C ALA A 99 1.45 6.83 14.17
N LYS A 100 1.97 6.54 12.96
CA LYS A 100 1.23 5.83 11.91
C LYS A 100 0.88 4.40 12.34
N ASP A 101 1.80 3.70 12.99
CA ASP A 101 1.58 2.35 13.51
C ASP A 101 0.56 2.34 14.65
N ASP A 102 0.65 3.30 15.58
CA ASP A 102 -0.31 3.45 16.68
C ASP A 102 -1.73 3.72 16.15
N PHE A 103 -1.86 4.66 15.20
CA PHE A 103 -3.15 4.95 14.56
C PHE A 103 -3.71 3.73 13.83
N LYS A 104 -2.87 3.01 13.08
CA LYS A 104 -3.27 1.76 12.42
C LYS A 104 -3.74 0.72 13.43
N GLY A 105 -3.03 0.57 14.55
CA GLY A 105 -3.40 -0.30 15.66
C GLY A 105 -4.79 0.04 16.21
N ALA A 106 -5.05 1.31 16.51
CA ALA A 106 -6.33 1.78 17.00
C ALA A 106 -7.50 1.51 16.02
N VAL A 107 -7.29 1.77 14.72
CA VAL A 107 -8.30 1.46 13.70
C VAL A 107 -8.59 -0.04 13.61
N LEU A 108 -7.55 -0.89 13.69
CA LEU A 108 -7.73 -2.35 13.63
C LEU A 108 -8.42 -2.91 14.88
N ALA A 109 -8.13 -2.36 16.06
CA ALA A 109 -8.81 -2.72 17.29
C ALA A 109 -10.31 -2.42 17.20
N LEU A 110 -10.68 -1.22 16.73
CA LEU A 110 -12.09 -0.83 16.56
C LEU A 110 -12.81 -1.69 15.50
N LYS A 111 -12.13 -2.04 14.39
CA LYS A 111 -12.67 -2.97 13.38
C LYS A 111 -12.94 -4.36 13.95
N THR A 112 -12.05 -4.84 14.81
CA THR A 112 -12.17 -6.18 15.43
C THR A 112 -13.34 -6.20 16.40
N LEU A 113 -13.49 -5.17 17.24
CA LEU A 113 -14.65 -5.04 18.11
C LEU A 113 -15.96 -5.03 17.32
N GLY A 114 -16.06 -4.22 16.25
CA GLY A 114 -17.27 -4.18 15.42
C GLY A 114 -17.63 -5.52 14.77
N ARG A 115 -16.64 -6.34 14.38
CA ARG A 115 -16.89 -7.70 13.85
C ARG A 115 -17.39 -8.66 14.92
N LEU A 116 -16.76 -8.64 16.10
CA LEU A 116 -17.19 -9.49 17.23
C LEU A 116 -18.62 -9.13 17.65
N GLU A 117 -18.93 -7.84 17.71
CA GLU A 117 -20.28 -7.36 18.01
C GLU A 117 -21.27 -7.71 16.90
N ALA A 118 -20.91 -7.60 15.62
CA ALA A 118 -21.80 -7.98 14.50
C ALA A 118 -22.12 -9.48 14.50
N ASN A 119 -21.13 -10.33 14.76
CA ASN A 119 -21.34 -11.78 14.91
C ASN A 119 -22.23 -12.11 16.12
N ALA A 120 -22.10 -11.37 17.22
CA ALA A 120 -22.96 -11.53 18.40
C ALA A 120 -24.37 -10.95 18.20
N ALA A 121 -24.52 -9.87 17.43
CA ALA A 121 -25.79 -9.21 17.14
C ALA A 121 -26.61 -9.93 16.05
N MET A 122 -26.00 -10.80 15.23
CA MET A 122 -26.75 -11.76 14.41
C MET A 122 -27.55 -12.78 15.24
N ALA A 123 -27.30 -12.87 16.55
CA ALA A 123 -28.13 -13.62 17.49
C ALA A 123 -29.16 -12.73 18.22
N ASP A 124 -29.08 -11.40 18.11
CA ASP A 124 -29.88 -10.46 18.90
C ASP A 124 -30.02 -9.13 18.14
N LEU A 125 -31.00 -9.12 17.24
CA LEU A 125 -31.32 -8.01 16.34
C LEU A 125 -31.80 -6.81 17.16
N HIS A 126 -30.96 -5.77 17.34
CA HIS A 126 -31.32 -4.33 17.50
C HIS A 126 -30.27 -3.42 18.17
N ARG A 127 -29.02 -3.85 18.46
CA ARG A 127 -28.03 -2.91 19.03
C ARG A 127 -27.36 -2.03 17.97
N ARG A 128 -27.60 -0.71 18.07
CA ARG A 128 -27.01 0.36 17.25
C ARG A 128 -25.47 0.34 17.38
N GLN A 129 -24.80 -0.28 16.43
CA GLN A 129 -23.34 -0.26 16.30
C GLN A 129 -22.89 0.98 15.55
N GLU A 130 -21.88 1.65 16.10
CA GLU A 130 -21.20 2.75 15.42
C GLU A 130 -19.93 2.20 14.76
N SER A 131 -19.96 2.09 13.42
CA SER A 131 -18.83 1.58 12.65
C SER A 131 -17.63 2.54 12.64
N VAL A 132 -16.45 2.03 12.31
CA VAL A 132 -15.23 2.84 12.10
C VAL A 132 -15.48 4.00 11.15
N ALA A 133 -16.33 3.82 10.14
CA ALA A 133 -16.67 4.88 9.18
C ALA A 133 -17.43 6.05 9.85
N VAL A 134 -18.31 5.76 10.82
CA VAL A 134 -19.04 6.78 11.56
C VAL A 134 -18.10 7.51 12.53
N ALA A 135 -17.23 6.78 13.23
CA ALA A 135 -16.21 7.36 14.10
C ALA A 135 -15.27 8.30 13.32
N MET A 136 -14.75 7.86 12.17
CA MET A 136 -13.93 8.68 11.28
C MET A 136 -14.67 9.92 10.79
N ARG A 137 -15.98 9.82 10.47
CA ARG A 137 -16.79 10.97 10.03
C ARG A 137 -16.93 12.03 11.13
N ARG A 138 -17.17 11.61 12.37
CA ARG A 138 -17.28 12.52 13.53
C ARG A 138 -15.97 13.24 13.83
N MET A 139 -14.83 12.62 13.51
CA MET A 139 -13.50 13.22 13.66
C MET A 139 -13.07 14.09 12.48
N GLY A 140 -13.96 14.37 11.50
CA GLY A 140 -13.61 15.10 10.28
C GLY A 140 -12.72 14.31 9.30
N ALA A 141 -12.47 13.03 9.56
CA ALA A 141 -11.61 12.14 8.77
C ALA A 141 -12.40 11.26 7.78
N ALA A 142 -13.61 11.67 7.39
CA ALA A 142 -14.50 10.89 6.52
C ALA A 142 -13.85 10.49 5.18
N ARG A 143 -12.94 11.32 4.67
CA ARG A 143 -12.22 11.13 3.40
C ARG A 143 -10.78 10.64 3.58
N LEU A 144 -10.42 10.19 4.77
CA LEU A 144 -9.08 9.69 5.02
C LEU A 144 -8.82 8.43 4.21
N ASN A 145 -7.76 8.45 3.41
CA ASN A 145 -7.26 7.26 2.72
C ASN A 145 -6.37 6.48 3.69
N LEU A 146 -6.95 5.42 4.28
CA LEU A 146 -6.24 4.58 5.25
C LEU A 146 -4.94 3.98 4.71
N LYS A 147 -4.83 3.69 3.40
CA LYS A 147 -3.57 3.18 2.83
C LYS A 147 -2.48 4.25 2.88
N GLN A 148 -2.82 5.51 2.60
CA GLN A 148 -1.88 6.63 2.71
C GLN A 148 -1.56 6.99 4.17
N ALA A 149 -2.56 6.91 5.05
CA ALA A 149 -2.35 7.10 6.48
C ALA A 149 -1.35 6.08 7.04
N TYR A 150 -1.44 4.81 6.61
CA TYR A 150 -0.59 3.73 7.11
C TYR A 150 0.75 3.59 6.40
N ARG A 151 0.93 4.16 5.20
CA ARG A 151 2.22 4.05 4.50
C ARG A 151 3.29 4.80 5.30
N HIS A 152 4.36 4.10 5.65
CA HIS A 152 5.52 4.69 6.30
C HIS A 152 6.28 5.60 5.34
N ILE A 153 6.92 6.61 5.91
CA ILE A 153 7.97 7.41 5.27
C ILE A 153 9.21 6.51 5.15
N PRO A 154 9.68 6.18 3.93
CA PRO A 154 10.86 5.34 3.76
C PRO A 154 12.11 6.15 4.12
N LEU A 155 12.95 5.58 4.99
CA LEU A 155 14.21 6.18 5.43
C LEU A 155 15.31 5.14 5.49
N LEU A 156 16.56 5.58 5.33
CA LEU A 156 17.74 4.74 5.43
C LEU A 156 18.52 5.09 6.70
N GLU A 157 19.11 4.09 7.34
CA GLU A 157 19.96 4.29 8.52
C GLU A 157 21.37 4.77 8.15
N GLN A 158 21.80 4.52 6.92
CA GLN A 158 23.10 4.93 6.41
C GLN A 158 23.00 5.41 4.97
N ARG A 159 23.97 6.23 4.54
CA ARG A 159 24.05 6.73 3.18
C ARG A 159 24.40 5.59 2.23
N PRO A 160 23.59 5.31 1.19
CA PRO A 160 23.93 4.28 0.21
C PRO A 160 24.97 4.80 -0.79
N LEU A 161 25.60 3.88 -1.51
CA LEU A 161 26.42 4.18 -2.68
C LEU A 161 25.52 4.53 -3.88
N LYS A 162 24.45 3.73 -4.07
CA LYS A 162 23.56 3.86 -5.22
C LYS A 162 22.10 3.54 -4.90
N ILE A 163 21.16 4.24 -5.54
CA ILE A 163 19.72 3.95 -5.51
C ILE A 163 19.17 3.85 -6.94
N GLY A 164 18.71 2.67 -7.35
CA GLY A 164 18.02 2.46 -8.62
C GLY A 164 16.51 2.32 -8.44
N PHE A 165 15.73 3.24 -8.97
CA PHE A 165 14.27 3.12 -8.98
C PHE A 165 13.80 2.25 -10.14
N THR A 166 12.76 1.45 -9.91
CA THR A 166 12.11 0.64 -10.95
C THR A 166 10.63 0.49 -10.66
N TRP A 167 9.81 0.58 -11.70
CA TRP A 167 8.42 0.15 -11.64
C TRP A 167 8.32 -1.37 -11.77
N SER A 168 7.57 -2.00 -10.87
CA SER A 168 7.21 -3.39 -11.08
C SER A 168 6.32 -3.50 -12.32
N LYS A 169 6.63 -4.46 -13.21
CA LYS A 169 5.74 -4.74 -14.34
C LYS A 169 4.40 -5.24 -13.80
N GLN A 170 3.29 -4.90 -14.47
CA GLN A 170 1.94 -5.39 -14.12
C GLN A 170 1.99 -6.88 -13.73
N GLY A 171 1.68 -7.15 -12.47
CA GLY A 171 1.83 -8.47 -11.87
C GLY A 171 0.51 -9.21 -11.82
N ARG A 172 0.57 -10.51 -11.55
CA ARG A 172 -0.59 -11.31 -11.13
C ARG A 172 -0.28 -11.91 -9.76
N VAL A 173 -1.16 -11.72 -8.77
CA VAL A 173 -1.20 -12.59 -7.60
C VAL A 173 -2.00 -13.83 -8.01
N ILE A 174 -1.37 -14.98 -7.86
CA ILE A 174 -1.97 -16.28 -8.11
C ILE A 174 -2.10 -16.98 -6.77
N GLN A 175 -3.33 -17.32 -6.41
CA GLN A 175 -3.63 -18.10 -5.22
C GLN A 175 -4.24 -19.43 -5.65
N ARG A 176 -3.63 -20.55 -5.22
CA ARG A 176 -4.24 -21.88 -5.39
C ARG A 176 -5.56 -21.94 -4.65
N THR A 177 -6.58 -22.53 -5.26
CA THR A 177 -7.92 -22.69 -4.70
C THR A 177 -8.51 -24.02 -5.14
N SER A 178 -9.46 -24.55 -4.37
CA SER A 178 -10.21 -25.76 -4.72
C SER A 178 -11.54 -25.42 -5.41
N VAL A 179 -12.16 -26.43 -6.04
CA VAL A 179 -13.53 -26.37 -6.56
C VAL A 179 -14.51 -25.93 -5.47
N ALA A 180 -14.46 -26.54 -4.29
CA ALA A 180 -15.33 -26.19 -3.17
C ALA A 180 -15.17 -24.73 -2.71
N ALA A 181 -13.93 -24.22 -2.67
CA ALA A 181 -13.69 -22.82 -2.32
C ALA A 181 -14.16 -21.86 -3.42
N ALA A 182 -14.02 -22.23 -4.69
CA ALA A 182 -14.55 -21.45 -5.82
C ALA A 182 -16.08 -21.38 -5.79
N ARG A 183 -16.76 -22.49 -5.47
CA ARG A 183 -18.22 -22.56 -5.29
C ARG A 183 -18.69 -21.59 -4.21
N ARG A 184 -18.07 -21.62 -3.02
CA ARG A 184 -18.38 -20.69 -1.92
C ARG A 184 -18.22 -19.22 -2.31
N LEU A 185 -17.24 -18.90 -3.16
CA LEU A 185 -17.03 -17.54 -3.65
C LEU A 185 -18.15 -17.08 -4.60
N LEU A 186 -18.72 -18.00 -5.39
CA LEU A 186 -19.87 -17.72 -6.27
C LEU A 186 -21.15 -17.56 -5.47
N GLU A 187 -21.39 -18.43 -4.49
CA GLU A 187 -22.57 -18.38 -3.61
C GLU A 187 -22.64 -17.09 -2.75
N GLN A 188 -21.50 -16.45 -2.50
CA GLN A 188 -21.42 -15.15 -1.83
C GLN A 188 -21.77 -13.95 -2.75
N ARG A 189 -21.99 -14.19 -4.05
CA ARG A 189 -22.38 -13.13 -5.00
C ARG A 189 -23.90 -13.00 -5.06
N VAL A 190 -24.35 -11.82 -5.51
CA VAL A 190 -25.74 -11.63 -5.90
C VAL A 190 -26.05 -12.62 -7.01
N GLU A 191 -27.15 -13.35 -6.85
CA GLU A 191 -27.58 -14.33 -7.82
C GLU A 191 -27.96 -13.64 -9.14
N THR A 192 -27.34 -14.10 -10.22
CA THR A 192 -27.57 -13.63 -11.59
C THR A 192 -27.48 -14.83 -12.53
N PRO A 193 -28.04 -14.76 -13.74
CA PRO A 193 -27.91 -15.84 -14.73
C PRO A 193 -26.45 -16.23 -15.00
N GLN A 194 -25.52 -15.26 -14.97
CA GLN A 194 -24.09 -15.51 -15.12
C GLN A 194 -23.52 -16.34 -13.96
N ILE A 195 -23.92 -16.05 -12.72
CA ILE A 195 -23.48 -16.82 -11.54
C ILE A 195 -24.03 -18.24 -11.59
N GLN A 196 -25.29 -18.44 -11.99
CA GLN A 196 -25.88 -19.77 -12.15
C GLN A 196 -25.15 -20.57 -13.24
N LEU A 197 -24.82 -19.95 -14.38
CA LEU A 197 -24.04 -20.59 -15.44
C LEU A 197 -22.63 -20.98 -14.96
N GLU A 198 -21.96 -20.11 -14.20
CA GLU A 198 -20.65 -20.40 -13.61
C GLU A 198 -20.71 -21.53 -12.58
N LEU A 199 -21.78 -21.62 -11.78
CA LEU A 199 -22.02 -22.74 -10.86
C LEU A 199 -22.24 -24.07 -11.61
N GLN A 200 -22.98 -24.05 -12.72
CA GLN A 200 -23.18 -25.22 -13.58
C GLN A 200 -21.87 -25.67 -14.22
N ARG A 201 -21.07 -24.74 -14.78
CA ARG A 201 -19.73 -25.04 -15.31
C ARG A 201 -18.82 -25.66 -14.25
N LEU A 202 -18.87 -25.14 -13.02
CA LEU A 202 -18.08 -25.68 -11.91
C LEU A 202 -18.51 -27.11 -11.52
N ALA A 203 -19.77 -27.48 -11.70
CA ALA A 203 -20.26 -28.83 -11.46
C ALA A 203 -19.84 -29.85 -12.54
N GLN A 204 -19.35 -29.40 -13.69
CA GLN A 204 -18.92 -30.26 -14.80
C GLN A 204 -17.44 -30.69 -14.71
N ILE A 205 -16.69 -30.16 -13.74
CA ILE A 205 -15.29 -30.53 -13.52
C ILE A 205 -15.15 -31.43 -12.29
N ARG A 206 -14.01 -32.10 -12.17
CA ARG A 206 -13.73 -32.97 -11.02
C ARG A 206 -13.50 -32.13 -9.76
N ASP A 207 -14.02 -32.59 -8.63
CA ASP A 207 -13.89 -31.87 -7.35
C ASP A 207 -12.45 -31.74 -6.85
N ASP A 208 -11.57 -32.66 -7.26
CA ASP A 208 -10.14 -32.69 -6.93
C ASP A 208 -9.28 -31.80 -7.85
N GLU A 209 -9.88 -31.16 -8.86
CA GLU A 209 -9.14 -30.30 -9.77
C GLU A 209 -8.61 -29.05 -9.05
N MET A 210 -7.31 -28.79 -9.19
CA MET A 210 -6.69 -27.59 -8.68
C MET A 210 -7.08 -26.39 -9.57
N LEU A 211 -7.53 -25.31 -8.94
CA LEU A 211 -7.88 -24.05 -9.60
C LEU A 211 -6.97 -22.92 -9.13
N ALA A 212 -6.91 -21.85 -9.92
CA ALA A 212 -6.12 -20.66 -9.61
C ALA A 212 -7.02 -19.43 -9.54
N ARG A 213 -7.03 -18.74 -8.40
CA ARG A 213 -7.61 -17.40 -8.32
C ARG A 213 -6.56 -16.37 -8.70
N VAL A 214 -6.81 -15.66 -9.79
CA VAL A 214 -5.86 -14.72 -10.39
C VAL A 214 -6.34 -13.30 -10.17
N ARG A 215 -5.48 -12.45 -9.61
CA ARG A 215 -5.75 -11.02 -9.42
C ARG A 215 -4.63 -10.20 -10.04
N GLY A 216 -4.98 -9.26 -10.89
CA GLY A 216 -4.04 -8.24 -11.36
C GLY A 216 -3.51 -7.42 -10.19
N VAL A 217 -2.22 -7.07 -10.27
CA VAL A 217 -1.54 -6.18 -9.32
C VAL A 217 -1.13 -4.93 -10.06
N CYS A 218 -1.52 -3.77 -9.53
CA CYS A 218 -1.06 -2.50 -10.05
C CYS A 218 0.47 -2.41 -9.92
N PRO A 219 1.16 -1.76 -10.87
CA PRO A 219 2.57 -1.46 -10.76
C PRO A 219 2.86 -0.78 -9.43
N HIS A 220 3.96 -1.19 -8.82
CA HIS A 220 4.42 -0.63 -7.56
C HIS A 220 5.89 -0.26 -7.68
N LEU A 221 6.22 0.90 -7.13
CA LEU A 221 7.56 1.44 -7.17
C LEU A 221 8.49 0.69 -6.21
N ARG A 222 9.68 0.35 -6.71
CA ARG A 222 10.74 -0.31 -5.95
C ARG A 222 12.04 0.46 -6.05
N ALA A 223 12.83 0.40 -4.99
CA ALA A 223 14.19 0.90 -4.94
C ALA A 223 15.17 -0.25 -4.71
N ASN A 224 16.15 -0.37 -5.61
CA ASN A 224 17.34 -1.21 -5.43
C ASN A 224 18.43 -0.35 -4.82
N ILE A 225 18.82 -0.66 -3.59
CA ILE A 225 19.75 0.15 -2.82
C ILE A 225 21.05 -0.64 -2.66
N VAL A 226 22.17 0.02 -2.96
CA VAL A 226 23.51 -0.55 -2.82
C VAL A 226 24.22 0.19 -1.69
N PHE A 227 24.70 -0.55 -0.70
CA PHE A 227 25.49 -0.05 0.41
C PHE A 227 26.92 -0.58 0.32
N ALA A 228 27.86 0.14 0.90
CA ALA A 228 29.17 -0.42 1.23
C ALA A 228 28.99 -1.58 2.23
N ALA A 229 29.78 -2.64 2.08
CA ALA A 229 29.79 -3.72 3.07
C ALA A 229 30.30 -3.20 4.42
N PRO A 230 29.75 -3.69 5.56
CA PRO A 230 30.26 -3.34 6.88
C PRO A 230 31.72 -3.75 7.11
N VAL A 231 32.16 -4.82 6.42
CA VAL A 231 33.52 -5.38 6.51
C VAL A 231 33.99 -5.77 5.10
N GLY A 232 35.19 -5.32 4.74
CA GLY A 232 35.84 -5.63 3.46
C GLY A 232 35.36 -4.80 2.27
N ALA A 233 35.87 -5.11 1.08
CA ALA A 233 35.64 -4.35 -0.16
C ALA A 233 34.31 -4.70 -0.89
N GLY A 234 33.35 -5.33 -0.21
CA GLY A 234 32.10 -5.80 -0.80
C GLY A 234 31.00 -4.74 -0.90
N VAL A 235 29.90 -5.12 -1.53
CA VAL A 235 28.65 -4.33 -1.53
C VAL A 235 27.48 -5.15 -1.01
N GLN A 236 26.60 -4.52 -0.24
CA GLN A 236 25.34 -5.12 0.19
C GLN A 236 24.19 -4.52 -0.62
N ARG A 237 23.32 -5.37 -1.18
CA ARG A 237 22.15 -4.95 -1.95
C ARG A 237 20.87 -5.18 -1.17
N ARG A 238 19.96 -4.20 -1.19
CA ARG A 238 18.63 -4.30 -0.61
C ARG A 238 17.58 -3.83 -1.60
N LEU A 239 16.59 -4.69 -1.88
CA LEU A 239 15.39 -4.31 -2.61
C LEU A 239 14.29 -3.95 -1.61
N MET A 240 13.66 -2.78 -1.77
CA MET A 240 12.49 -2.41 -0.97
C MET A 240 11.40 -1.74 -1.81
N GLN A 241 10.16 -1.79 -1.32
CA GLN A 241 9.11 -0.91 -1.84
C GLN A 241 9.40 0.52 -1.40
N ALA A 242 9.26 1.47 -2.32
CA ALA A 242 9.51 2.87 -2.05
C ALA A 242 8.35 3.70 -2.64
N PRO A 243 7.16 3.67 -2.02
CA PRO A 243 6.00 4.38 -2.55
C PRO A 243 6.13 5.92 -2.40
N LEU A 244 7.05 6.38 -1.55
CA LEU A 244 7.32 7.79 -1.29
C LEU A 244 8.81 8.07 -1.52
N PRO A 245 9.20 9.35 -1.69
CA PRO A 245 10.60 9.74 -1.68
C PRO A 245 11.33 9.21 -0.43
N ILE A 246 12.54 8.71 -0.62
CA ILE A 246 13.34 8.06 0.43
C ILE A 246 14.20 9.10 1.13
N LEU A 247 14.12 9.15 2.47
CA LEU A 247 15.05 9.95 3.26
C LEU A 247 16.42 9.27 3.34
N VAL A 248 17.47 10.01 2.99
CA VAL A 248 18.86 9.55 3.04
C VAL A 248 19.63 10.42 4.02
N PRO A 249 20.33 9.84 5.00
CA PRO A 249 21.17 10.59 5.92
C PRO A 249 22.27 11.29 5.12
N LEU A 250 22.32 12.62 5.21
CA LEU A 250 23.35 13.45 4.61
C LEU A 250 23.78 14.54 5.58
N GLN A 251 25.06 14.89 5.51
CA GLN A 251 25.63 16.07 6.15
C GLN A 251 25.67 17.25 5.17
N ARG A 252 25.84 18.46 5.71
CA ARG A 252 25.96 19.68 4.89
C ARG A 252 27.13 19.55 3.91
N GLY A 253 26.86 19.83 2.63
CA GLY A 253 27.85 19.73 1.56
C GLY A 253 27.97 18.35 0.91
N GLU A 254 27.36 17.31 1.50
CA GLU A 254 27.28 16.01 0.84
C GLU A 254 26.28 16.01 -0.32
N ARG A 255 26.60 15.21 -1.34
CA ARG A 255 25.74 15.01 -2.51
C ARG A 255 24.84 13.79 -2.32
N LEU A 256 23.75 13.76 -3.07
CA LEU A 256 22.93 12.55 -3.21
C LEU A 256 23.80 11.35 -3.63
N PRO A 257 23.42 10.12 -3.23
CA PRO A 257 24.04 8.91 -3.78
C PRO A 257 23.90 8.87 -5.31
N GLU A 258 24.68 8.05 -5.99
CA GLU A 258 24.42 7.78 -7.41
C GLU A 258 22.98 7.24 -7.54
N PHE A 259 22.22 7.69 -8.53
CA PHE A 259 20.85 7.20 -8.69
C PHE A 259 20.43 7.06 -10.14
N VAL A 260 19.52 6.11 -10.36
CA VAL A 260 18.87 5.92 -11.65
C VAL A 260 17.43 6.42 -11.53
N PRO A 261 17.08 7.56 -12.19
CA PRO A 261 15.74 8.12 -12.12
C PRO A 261 14.74 7.27 -12.91
N VAL A 262 13.47 7.36 -12.54
CA VAL A 262 12.35 6.85 -13.34
C VAL A 262 11.22 7.87 -13.31
N ALA A 263 10.39 7.86 -14.34
CA ALA A 263 9.20 8.70 -14.43
C ALA A 263 8.24 8.46 -13.24
N PRO A 264 7.42 9.47 -12.88
CA PRO A 264 6.51 9.36 -11.73
C PRO A 264 5.35 8.39 -12.01
N GLU A 265 5.11 8.05 -13.26
CA GLU A 265 4.07 7.12 -13.68
C GLU A 265 4.68 5.79 -14.16
N PRO A 266 4.00 4.65 -13.95
CA PRO A 266 4.45 3.38 -14.47
C PRO A 266 4.36 3.35 -16.00
N PRO A 267 5.27 2.62 -16.67
CA PRO A 267 5.20 2.47 -18.12
C PRO A 267 3.92 1.72 -18.52
N ALA A 268 3.23 2.21 -19.55
CA ALA A 268 1.99 1.62 -20.06
C ALA A 268 2.17 0.24 -20.70
N ASN A 269 3.41 -0.15 -21.01
CA ASN A 269 3.68 -1.35 -21.79
C ASN A 269 3.36 -2.64 -21.01
N PRO A 270 2.43 -3.47 -21.49
CA PRO A 270 2.14 -4.75 -20.87
C PRO A 270 3.35 -5.66 -20.94
N ARG A 271 3.46 -6.51 -19.92
CA ARG A 271 4.57 -7.46 -19.78
C ARG A 271 4.60 -8.41 -20.99
N LEU A 272 5.74 -8.52 -21.67
CA LEU A 272 5.99 -9.60 -22.63
C LEU A 272 5.73 -10.96 -21.97
N ARG A 273 5.02 -11.82 -22.69
CA ARG A 273 4.56 -13.16 -22.26
C ARG A 273 5.78 -13.97 -21.81
N ARG A 274 5.74 -14.55 -20.60
CA ARG A 274 6.73 -15.55 -20.21
C ARG A 274 6.34 -16.90 -20.82
N ALA A 275 7.30 -17.70 -21.24
CA ALA A 275 7.06 -18.99 -21.89
C ALA A 275 6.54 -20.08 -20.91
N ASP A 276 6.65 -19.87 -19.59
CA ASP A 276 6.38 -20.84 -18.53
C ASP A 276 4.94 -20.78 -17.96
N VAL A 277 3.94 -20.42 -18.77
CA VAL A 277 2.57 -20.21 -18.28
C VAL A 277 1.89 -21.54 -17.91
N ARG A 278 1.63 -21.76 -16.61
CA ARG A 278 0.92 -22.95 -16.08
C ARG A 278 -0.60 -22.81 -16.00
N ILE A 279 -1.12 -21.60 -16.17
CA ILE A 279 -2.54 -21.25 -16.00
C ILE A 279 -3.16 -20.92 -17.36
N GLU A 280 -4.44 -21.22 -17.54
CA GLU A 280 -5.18 -20.82 -18.73
C GLU A 280 -5.33 -19.30 -18.81
N ASP A 281 -5.26 -18.75 -20.02
CA ASP A 281 -5.26 -17.30 -20.22
C ASP A 281 -6.66 -16.72 -19.92
N ASP A 282 -7.71 -17.41 -20.35
CA ASP A 282 -9.09 -17.03 -20.08
C ASP A 282 -9.58 -17.53 -18.71
N PRO A 283 -10.38 -16.72 -17.99
CA PRO A 283 -10.97 -17.15 -16.73
C PRO A 283 -12.05 -18.21 -16.97
N PHE A 284 -11.95 -19.31 -16.23
CA PHE A 284 -12.98 -20.36 -16.19
C PHE A 284 -14.26 -19.87 -15.49
N LEU A 285 -14.09 -19.12 -14.38
CA LEU A 285 -15.17 -18.45 -13.65
C LEU A 285 -14.87 -16.93 -13.57
N PRO A 286 -15.30 -16.15 -14.58
CA PRO A 286 -15.01 -14.71 -14.66
C PRO A 286 -15.45 -13.91 -13.43
N SER A 287 -16.61 -14.22 -12.85
CA SER A 287 -17.21 -13.46 -11.74
C SER A 287 -16.38 -13.50 -10.45
N VAL A 288 -15.55 -14.53 -10.31
CA VAL A 288 -14.65 -14.72 -9.15
C VAL A 288 -13.17 -14.73 -9.53
N ARG A 289 -12.87 -14.50 -10.82
CA ARG A 289 -11.51 -14.48 -11.41
C ARG A 289 -10.74 -15.78 -11.17
N VAL A 290 -11.44 -16.90 -11.34
CA VAL A 290 -10.85 -18.23 -11.21
C VAL A 290 -10.52 -18.78 -12.60
N HIS A 291 -9.33 -19.32 -12.73
CA HIS A 291 -8.77 -19.94 -13.92
C HIS A 291 -8.46 -21.41 -13.62
N ARG A 292 -8.43 -22.24 -14.66
CA ARG A 292 -7.90 -23.60 -14.55
C ARG A 292 -6.40 -23.59 -14.80
N TYR A 293 -5.73 -24.59 -14.25
CA TYR A 293 -4.37 -24.90 -14.67
C TYR A 293 -4.39 -25.59 -16.05
N ARG A 294 -3.30 -25.46 -16.82
CA ARG A 294 -3.12 -26.23 -18.06
C ARG A 294 -2.99 -27.71 -17.74
N ALA A 295 -3.33 -28.58 -18.69
CA ALA A 295 -3.45 -30.04 -18.49
C ALA A 295 -2.37 -30.70 -17.60
N PRO A 296 -1.05 -30.49 -17.78
CA PRO A 296 -0.04 -31.15 -16.93
C PRO A 296 0.04 -30.63 -15.49
N TYR A 297 -0.74 -29.60 -15.12
CA TYR A 297 -0.72 -28.95 -13.82
C TYR A 297 -2.10 -28.93 -13.12
N ARG A 298 -3.14 -29.52 -13.71
CA ARG A 298 -4.51 -29.54 -13.16
C ARG A 298 -4.64 -30.41 -11.91
N PHE A 299 -3.83 -31.46 -11.87
CA PHE A 299 -3.74 -32.40 -10.77
C PHE A 299 -2.32 -32.25 -10.24
N GLY A 300 -2.22 -31.90 -8.95
CA GLY A 300 -0.94 -31.72 -8.27
C GLY A 300 -0.21 -33.04 -8.10
#